data_AF-A0A1H4FWY9-F1
#
_entry.id   AF-A0A1H4FWY9-F1
#
_cell.length_a   1.000
_cell.length_b   1.000
_cell.length_c   1.000
_cell.angle_alpha   90.00
_cell.angle_beta   90.00
_cell.angle_gamma   90.00
#
_symmetry.space_group_name_H-M   'P 1'
#
loop_
_entity.id
_entity.type
_entity.pdbx_description
1 polymer ?
#
loop_
_entity_poly.entity_id
_entity_poly.type
_entity_poly.pdbx_seq_one_letter_code
_entity_poly.pdbx_strand_id
1 'polypeptide(L)' 'MNTYINEEEKLKHPYYKLMELRGDKLQSELSSWSRIDLIEWLSWNDRNGVYKDEDSLWEFDNVLAKEEAIEIITRQIAES' A
#
# COMPACT_ATOMS: atom_id res chain seq x y z
N MET A 1 -20.60 -1.50 -6.56
CA MET A 1 -20.64 -1.17 -5.12
C MET A 1 -19.30 -0.52 -4.79
N ASN A 2 -19.24 0.81 -4.84
CA ASN A 2 -18.04 1.55 -4.43
C ASN A 2 -18.04 1.57 -2.90
N THR A 3 -17.16 0.77 -2.29
CA THR A 3 -16.83 0.88 -0.88
C THR A 3 -16.10 2.21 -0.68
N TYR A 4 -16.87 3.27 -0.49
CA TYR A 4 -16.37 4.53 0.06
C TYR A 4 -15.93 4.23 1.49
N ILE A 5 -14.67 3.79 1.66
CA ILE A 5 -14.05 3.72 2.97
C ILE A 5 -14.07 5.15 3.50
N ASN A 6 -14.95 5.37 4.48
CA ASN A 6 -15.21 6.66 5.09
C ASN A 6 -13.89 7.15 5.69
N GLU A 7 -13.57 8.45 5.58
CA GLU A 7 -12.28 9.00 6.04
C GLU A 7 -12.04 8.75 7.54
N GLU A 8 -13.11 8.55 8.31
CA GLU A 8 -13.08 8.13 9.71
C GLU A 8 -12.69 6.66 9.93
N GLU A 9 -13.03 5.76 8.99
CA GLU A 9 -12.58 4.37 9.02
C GLU A 9 -11.13 4.23 8.53
N LYS A 10 -10.70 5.14 7.64
CA LYS A 10 -9.29 5.29 7.27
C LYS A 10 -8.41 5.58 8.49
N LEU A 11 -8.87 6.44 9.41
CA LEU A 11 -8.14 6.80 10.64
C LEU A 11 -8.02 5.66 11.66
N LYS A 12 -8.90 4.65 11.61
CA LYS A 12 -8.86 3.48 12.50
C LYS A 12 -8.12 2.29 11.89
N HIS A 13 -7.74 2.38 10.62
CA HIS A 13 -7.08 1.28 9.95
C HIS A 13 -5.63 1.15 10.45
N PRO A 14 -5.13 -0.08 10.64
CA PRO A 14 -3.72 -0.33 10.98
C PRO A 14 -2.74 0.29 9.98
N TYR A 15 -3.22 0.63 8.79
CA TYR A 15 -2.50 1.31 7.72
C TYR A 15 -2.05 2.73 8.08
N TYR A 16 -2.84 3.45 8.89
CA TYR A 16 -2.46 4.78 9.36
C TYR A 16 -1.28 4.72 10.33
N LYS A 17 -1.30 3.73 11.23
CA LYS A 17 -0.18 3.45 12.14
C LYS A 17 1.11 3.15 11.38
N LEU A 18 1.00 2.56 10.18
CA LEU A 18 2.13 2.24 9.33
C LEU A 18 2.81 3.50 8.77
N MET A 19 2.07 4.59 8.52
CA MET A 19 2.65 5.90 8.16
C MET A 19 3.45 6.54 9.30
N GLU A 20 3.15 6.18 10.56
CA GLU A 20 3.94 6.59 11.73
C GLU A 20 5.23 5.77 11.88
N LEU A 21 5.32 4.60 11.24
CA LEU A 21 6.52 3.76 11.26
C LEU A 21 7.51 4.27 10.21
N ARG A 22 8.79 4.33 10.59
CA ARG A 22 9.91 4.68 9.69
C ARG A 22 11.09 3.75 9.90
N GLY A 23 11.96 3.64 8.90
CA GLY A 23 13.19 2.85 8.94
C GLY A 23 12.94 1.34 9.10
N ASP A 24 13.72 0.69 9.95
CA ASP A 24 13.66 -0.76 10.17
C ASP A 24 12.29 -1.27 10.64
N LYS A 25 11.56 -0.47 11.44
CA LYS A 25 10.23 -0.87 11.93
C LYS A 25 9.20 -0.96 10.81
N LEU A 26 9.30 -0.05 9.83
CA LEU A 26 8.43 -0.03 8.67
C LEU A 26 8.70 -1.26 7.80
N GLN A 27 9.97 -1.52 7.46
CA GLN A 27 10.33 -2.71 6.71
C GLN A 27 9.92 -4.00 7.40
N SER A 28 10.07 -4.09 8.73
CA SER A 28 9.70 -5.30 9.47
C SER A 28 8.19 -5.56 9.43
N GLU A 29 7.35 -4.54 9.52
CA GLU A 29 5.89 -4.67 9.35
C GLU A 29 5.51 -5.05 7.92
N LEU A 30 6.05 -4.33 6.93
CA LEU A 30 5.81 -4.59 5.52
C LEU A 30 6.26 -6.00 5.10
N SER A 31 7.36 -6.48 5.67
CA SER A 31 7.84 -7.85 5.48
C SER A 31 6.88 -8.88 6.08
N SER A 32 6.24 -8.55 7.21
CA SER A 32 5.21 -9.39 7.84
C SER A 32 3.89 -9.43 7.07
N TRP A 33 3.64 -8.47 6.18
CA TRP A 33 2.39 -8.38 5.41
C TRP A 33 2.41 -9.26 4.15
N SER A 34 1.22 -9.61 3.66
CA SER A 34 1.09 -10.31 2.39
C SER A 34 1.10 -9.32 1.23
N ARG A 35 1.39 -9.82 0.02
CA ARG A 35 1.33 -9.03 -1.21
C ARG A 35 -0.01 -8.27 -1.36
N ILE A 36 -1.12 -8.93 -1.02
CA ILE A 36 -2.46 -8.35 -1.11
C ILE A 36 -2.59 -7.18 -0.13
N ASP A 37 -2.18 -7.35 1.14
CA ASP A 37 -2.21 -6.27 2.13
C ASP A 37 -1.39 -5.04 1.69
N LEU A 38 -0.24 -5.26 1.08
CA LEU A 38 0.61 -4.18 0.55
C LEU A 38 -0.08 -3.43 -0.60
N ILE A 39 -0.69 -4.16 -1.54
CA ILE A 39 -1.46 -3.58 -2.64
C ILE A 39 -2.70 -2.84 -2.12
N GLU A 40 -3.39 -3.38 -1.13
CA GLU A 40 -4.52 -2.71 -0.48
C GLU A 40 -4.09 -1.43 0.22
N TRP A 41 -2.94 -1.43 0.91
CA TRP A 41 -2.38 -0.22 1.51
C TRP A 41 -2.02 0.82 0.45
N LEU A 42 -1.37 0.40 -0.64
CA LEU A 42 -1.01 1.28 -1.74
C LEU A 42 -2.25 1.90 -2.40
N SER A 43 -3.28 1.10 -2.67
CA SER A 43 -4.56 1.55 -3.21
C SER A 43 -5.35 2.42 -2.20
N TRP A 44 -5.15 2.19 -0.91
CA TRP A 44 -5.73 3.02 0.15
C TRP A 44 -5.04 4.37 0.29
N ASN A 45 -3.71 4.39 0.18
CA ASN A 45 -2.85 5.56 0.29
C ASN A 45 -2.95 6.43 -0.97
N ASP A 46 -2.79 5.83 -2.14
CA ASP A 46 -2.99 6.48 -3.42
C ASP A 46 -4.30 6.01 -4.07
N ARG A 47 -5.30 6.90 -4.02
CA ARG A 47 -6.65 6.63 -4.49
C ARG A 47 -6.76 6.53 -6.02
N ASN A 48 -5.73 6.93 -6.77
CA ASN A 48 -5.59 6.74 -8.22
C ASN A 48 -4.61 5.60 -8.55
N GLY A 49 -4.16 4.85 -7.54
CA GLY A 49 -3.10 3.89 -7.65
C GLY A 49 -3.49 2.63 -8.42
N VAL A 50 -2.84 2.42 -9.54
CA VAL A 50 -2.93 1.26 -10.44
C VAL A 50 -2.10 0.06 -9.96
N TYR A 51 -2.26 -0.29 -8.68
CA TYR A 51 -1.45 -1.34 -8.03
C TYR A 51 -2.10 -2.72 -8.05
N LYS A 52 -3.38 -2.81 -8.43
CA LYS A 52 -4.05 -4.10 -8.57
C LYS A 52 -3.49 -4.84 -9.77
N ASP A 53 -3.38 -6.16 -9.65
CA ASP A 53 -2.93 -7.04 -10.73
C ASP A 53 -3.57 -6.71 -12.08
N GLU A 54 -4.88 -6.51 -12.09
CA GLU A 54 -5.66 -6.21 -13.29
C GLU A 54 -5.27 -4.88 -13.94
N ASP A 55 -4.92 -3.88 -13.13
CA ASP A 55 -4.59 -2.53 -13.58
C ASP A 55 -3.12 -2.47 -14.01
N SER A 56 -2.21 -3.04 -13.21
CA SER A 56 -0.80 -3.13 -13.57
C SER A 56 -0.55 -4.03 -14.79
N LEU A 57 -1.31 -5.11 -14.99
CA LEU A 57 -1.25 -5.86 -16.25
C LEU A 57 -1.71 -5.01 -17.44
N TRP A 58 -2.75 -4.21 -17.24
CA TRP A 58 -3.36 -3.45 -18.33
C TRP A 58 -2.49 -2.26 -18.76
N GLU A 59 -1.84 -1.59 -17.81
CA GLU A 59 -0.98 -0.44 -18.09
C GLU A 59 0.50 -0.80 -18.30
N PHE A 60 1.03 -1.77 -17.56
CA PHE A 60 2.46 -2.08 -17.52
C PHE A 60 2.81 -3.51 -17.99
N ASP A 61 1.81 -4.34 -18.33
CA ASP A 61 1.98 -5.77 -18.65
C ASP A 61 2.80 -6.53 -17.57
N ASN A 62 2.75 -6.05 -16.33
CA ASN A 62 3.52 -6.59 -15.23
C ASN A 62 2.73 -6.56 -13.92
N VAL A 63 2.92 -7.58 -13.09
CA VAL A 63 2.28 -7.67 -11.78
C VAL A 63 3.18 -7.08 -10.70
N LEU A 64 2.62 -6.26 -9.81
CA LEU A 64 3.38 -5.69 -8.70
C LEU A 64 3.84 -6.81 -7.74
N ALA A 65 5.15 -7.05 -7.65
CA ALA A 65 5.70 -8.05 -6.74
C ALA A 65 5.62 -7.59 -5.27
N LYS A 66 5.71 -8.53 -4.33
CA LYS A 66 5.72 -8.19 -2.89
C LYS A 66 6.86 -7.21 -2.57
N GLU A 67 8.07 -7.51 -3.04
CA GLU A 67 9.26 -6.70 -2.77
C GLU A 67 9.12 -5.28 -3.35
N GLU A 68 8.66 -5.17 -4.60
CA GLU A 68 8.36 -3.89 -5.25
C GLU A 68 7.33 -3.08 -4.44
N ALA A 69 6.26 -3.72 -3.97
CA ALA A 69 5.25 -3.05 -3.15
C ALA A 69 5.85 -2.49 -1.85
N ILE A 70 6.72 -3.26 -1.17
CA ILE A 70 7.43 -2.81 0.04
C ILE A 70 8.30 -1.59 -0.27
N GLU A 71 9.05 -1.61 -1.37
CA GLU A 71 9.89 -0.49 -1.79
C GLU A 71 9.08 0.77 -2.07
N ILE A 72 7.98 0.66 -2.82
CA ILE A 72 7.09 1.80 -3.13
C ILE A 72 6.50 2.40 -1.85
N ILE A 73 5.99 1.56 -0.94
CA ILE A 73 5.42 2.04 0.34
C ILE A 73 6.49 2.73 1.18
N THR A 74 7.67 2.12 1.29
CA THR A 74 8.80 2.70 2.04
C THR A 74 9.19 4.05 1.47
N ARG A 75 9.22 4.19 0.14
CA ARG A 75 9.47 5.45 -0.55
C ARG A 75 8.41 6.50 -0.27
N GLN A 76 7.13 6.16 -0.42
CA GLN A 76 6.03 7.09 -0.15
C GLN A 76 6.05 7.65 1.27
N ILE A 77 6.36 6.80 2.27
CA ILE A 77 6.44 7.21 3.67
C ILE A 77 7.72 7.99 3.96
N ALA A 78 8.84 7.64 3.32
CA ALA A 78 10.11 8.37 3.47
C ALA A 78 10.07 9.77 2.82
N GLU A 79 9.36 9.90 1.70
CA GLU A 79 9.20 11.16 0.96
C GLU A 79 8.02 12.03 1.46
N SER A 80 7.24 11.56 2.44
CA SER A 80 6.17 12.31 3.15
C SER A 80 6.62 13.05 4.42
#